data_AF-A0A5A7N0L6-F1
#
_entry.id   AF-A0A5A7N0L6-F1
#
_cell.length_a   1.000
_cell.length_b   1.000
_cell.length_c   1.000
_cell.angle_alpha   90.00
_cell.angle_beta   90.00
_cell.angle_gamma   90.00
#
_symmetry.space_group_name_H-M   'P 1'
#
loop_
_entity.id
_entity.type
_entity.pdbx_description
1 polymer ?
#
loop_
_entity_poly.entity_id
_entity_poly.type
_entity_poly.pdbx_seq_one_letter_code
_entity_poly.pdbx_strand_id
1 'polypeptide(L)'
;MTRRHAPRERGAPVPARLDGGIHEGQSVPVQLMVPPIEQGKSWTVSANLHRKGRYITLVPLQAGLSFDDEGADKRAQARLSEALAPILKACGVRVHAPAFLVDDDVVLSEASRLLGQLRAIRAAGSGVRILLPGPDLLRRSLRDAPVGLGAIRCSDRATLAEAMSLTKTWPDLEPCCCAIWGMGRCLSAMALKMRWTRSPKARLLCRLAGASALKIPVLQW
;
A
#
# COMPACT_ATOMS: atom_id res chain seq x y z
N MET A 1 -5.10 -28.30 17.34
CA MET A 1 -5.57 -29.44 16.53
C MET A 1 -5.99 -28.93 15.16
N THR A 2 -5.15 -29.09 14.15
CA THR A 2 -5.40 -28.65 12.76
C THR A 2 -6.26 -29.70 12.07
N ARG A 3 -7.56 -29.40 11.84
CA ARG A 3 -8.41 -30.21 10.97
C ARG A 3 -7.87 -30.09 9.54
N ARG A 4 -7.19 -31.13 9.07
CA ARG A 4 -6.90 -31.33 7.64
C ARG A 4 -8.22 -31.68 6.97
N HIS A 5 -8.72 -30.85 6.06
CA HIS A 5 -9.86 -31.22 5.23
C HIS A 5 -9.44 -32.34 4.29
N ALA A 6 -10.10 -33.51 4.43
CA ALA A 6 -9.93 -34.65 3.54
C ALA A 6 -10.46 -34.32 2.14
N PRO A 7 -9.94 -34.97 1.08
CA PRO A 7 -10.50 -34.85 -0.27
C PRO A 7 -11.95 -35.35 -0.28
N ARG A 8 -12.82 -34.64 -1.01
CA ARG A 8 -14.27 -34.89 -1.04
C ARG A 8 -14.56 -36.24 -1.72
N GLU A 9 -15.40 -37.06 -1.08
CA GLU A 9 -15.91 -38.30 -1.69
C GLU A 9 -16.83 -37.99 -2.89
N ARG A 10 -16.75 -38.81 -3.95
CA ARG A 10 -17.62 -38.66 -5.13
C ARG A 10 -19.07 -38.93 -4.72
N GLY A 11 -19.93 -37.92 -4.84
CA GLY A 11 -21.37 -38.01 -4.52
C GLY A 11 -21.84 -37.16 -3.35
N ALA A 12 -20.95 -36.43 -2.66
CA ALA A 12 -21.35 -35.55 -1.57
C ALA A 12 -22.25 -34.39 -2.07
N PRO A 13 -23.31 -34.01 -1.34
CA PRO A 13 -24.25 -32.97 -1.75
C PRO A 13 -23.53 -31.64 -2.01
N VAL A 14 -23.96 -30.94 -3.07
CA VAL A 14 -23.44 -29.62 -3.45
C VAL A 14 -23.67 -28.66 -2.27
N PRO A 15 -22.64 -27.95 -1.77
CA PRO A 15 -22.83 -27.08 -0.61
C PRO A 15 -23.81 -25.96 -0.94
N ALA A 16 -24.53 -25.51 0.08
CA ALA A 16 -25.40 -24.33 -0.01
C ALA A 16 -24.61 -23.17 -0.62
N ARG A 17 -25.08 -22.66 -1.76
CA ARG A 17 -24.51 -21.48 -2.39
C ARG A 17 -24.94 -20.28 -1.56
N LEU A 18 -23.98 -19.46 -1.16
CA LEU A 18 -24.28 -18.10 -0.70
C LEU A 18 -24.66 -17.27 -1.95
N ASP A 19 -25.60 -16.34 -1.80
CA ASP A 19 -25.95 -15.41 -2.87
C ASP A 19 -24.68 -14.75 -3.43
N GLY A 20 -24.44 -14.91 -4.74
CA GLY A 20 -23.21 -14.46 -5.40
C GLY A 20 -22.26 -15.57 -5.88
N GLY A 21 -22.65 -16.83 -5.84
CA GLY A 21 -21.92 -17.92 -6.52
C GLY A 21 -20.71 -18.47 -5.76
N ILE A 22 -20.60 -18.15 -4.46
CA ILE A 22 -19.59 -18.72 -3.57
C ILE A 22 -20.17 -19.94 -2.87
N HIS A 23 -19.39 -21.02 -2.77
CA HIS A 23 -19.80 -22.23 -2.07
C HIS A 23 -18.80 -22.63 -0.99
N GLU A 24 -19.28 -23.38 0.01
CA GLU A 24 -18.43 -23.91 1.07
C GLU A 24 -17.30 -24.79 0.50
N GLY A 25 -16.09 -24.62 1.04
CA GLY A 25 -14.87 -25.30 0.59
C GLY A 25 -14.18 -24.65 -0.63
N GLN A 26 -14.73 -23.58 -1.20
CA GLN A 26 -14.08 -22.83 -2.27
C GLN A 26 -12.83 -22.11 -1.75
N SER A 27 -11.71 -22.27 -2.45
CA SER A 27 -10.49 -21.48 -2.19
C SER A 27 -10.55 -20.16 -2.94
N VAL A 28 -10.51 -19.04 -2.21
CA VAL A 28 -10.54 -17.69 -2.77
C VAL A 28 -9.37 -16.88 -2.20
N PRO A 29 -8.59 -16.18 -3.04
CA PRO A 29 -7.57 -15.25 -2.54
C PRO A 29 -8.27 -14.05 -1.89
N VAL A 30 -7.89 -13.76 -0.64
CA VAL A 30 -8.45 -12.64 0.12
C VAL A 30 -7.36 -11.71 0.61
N GLN A 31 -7.71 -10.43 0.72
CA GLN A 31 -6.90 -9.38 1.31
C GLN A 31 -7.39 -9.09 2.74
N LEU A 32 -6.47 -9.07 3.70
CA LEU A 32 -6.75 -8.61 5.06
C LEU A 32 -6.88 -7.08 5.05
N MET A 33 -8.01 -6.56 5.54
CA MET A 33 -8.34 -5.14 5.50
C MET A 33 -8.18 -4.48 6.87
N VAL A 34 -8.89 -4.97 7.87
CA VAL A 34 -8.96 -4.37 9.20
C VAL A 34 -8.66 -5.43 10.26
N PRO A 35 -7.69 -5.20 11.15
CA PRO A 35 -7.43 -6.08 12.28
C PRO A 35 -8.62 -6.06 13.25
N PRO A 36 -8.86 -7.13 14.00
CA PRO A 36 -9.93 -7.15 15.00
C PRO A 36 -9.66 -6.09 16.09
N ILE A 37 -10.66 -5.24 16.34
CA ILE A 37 -10.59 -4.16 17.33
C ILE A 37 -11.06 -4.63 18.71
N GLU A 38 -11.88 -5.68 18.75
CA GLU A 38 -12.45 -6.27 19.97
C GLU A 38 -12.05 -7.75 20.09
N GLN A 39 -11.95 -8.24 21.32
CA GLN A 39 -11.76 -9.67 21.58
C GLN A 39 -12.93 -10.48 21.00
N GLY A 40 -12.61 -11.59 20.33
CA GLY A 40 -13.59 -12.47 19.69
C GLY A 40 -13.97 -12.08 18.26
N LYS A 41 -13.58 -10.90 17.77
CA LYS A 41 -13.74 -10.54 16.34
C LYS A 41 -12.59 -11.11 15.51
N SER A 42 -12.92 -11.48 14.27
CA SER A 42 -11.94 -11.91 13.26
C SER A 42 -11.56 -10.74 12.36
N TRP A 43 -10.48 -10.93 11.59
CA TRP A 43 -10.09 -9.98 10.55
C TRP A 43 -11.23 -9.72 9.56
N THR A 44 -11.39 -8.47 9.14
CA THR A 44 -12.19 -8.16 7.95
C THR A 44 -11.36 -8.49 6.72
N VAL A 45 -11.94 -9.26 5.81
CA VAL A 45 -11.28 -9.70 4.58
C VAL A 45 -12.06 -9.26 3.33
N SER A 46 -11.36 -9.05 2.22
CA SER A 46 -11.94 -8.69 0.93
C SER A 46 -11.42 -9.61 -0.17
N ALA A 47 -12.32 -10.16 -0.99
CA ALA A 47 -11.95 -10.86 -2.22
C ALA A 47 -11.62 -9.89 -3.38
N ASN A 48 -11.97 -8.61 -3.25
CA ASN A 48 -11.57 -7.57 -4.20
C ASN A 48 -10.14 -7.13 -3.90
N LEU A 49 -9.18 -7.74 -4.60
CA LEU A 49 -7.75 -7.56 -4.37
C LEU A 49 -7.27 -6.22 -4.93
N HIS A 50 -6.96 -5.25 -4.07
CA HIS A 50 -6.41 -3.97 -4.51
C HIS A 50 -4.90 -3.96 -4.36
N ARG A 51 -4.19 -3.48 -5.38
CA ARG A 51 -2.73 -3.36 -5.33
C ARG A 51 -2.32 -1.91 -5.46
N LYS A 52 -2.08 -1.29 -4.31
CA LYS A 52 -1.63 0.10 -4.17
C LYS A 52 -0.10 0.22 -4.29
N GLY A 53 0.36 0.97 -5.28
CA GLY A 53 1.69 1.53 -5.41
C GLY A 53 1.76 2.98 -4.91
N ARG A 54 2.84 3.68 -5.27
CA ARG A 54 3.00 5.11 -4.94
C ARG A 54 2.29 5.99 -5.98
N TYR A 55 2.41 5.63 -7.24
CA TYR A 55 1.88 6.39 -8.38
C TYR A 55 0.49 5.91 -8.78
N ILE A 56 0.22 4.61 -8.66
CA ILE A 56 -1.08 4.05 -9.05
C ILE A 56 -1.59 2.96 -8.09
N THR A 57 -2.89 2.71 -8.12
CA THR A 57 -3.53 1.53 -7.57
C THR A 57 -4.21 0.73 -8.69
N LEU A 58 -3.92 -0.56 -8.78
CA LEU A 58 -4.63 -1.49 -9.66
C LEU A 58 -5.83 -2.10 -8.94
N VAL A 59 -6.99 -2.05 -9.61
CA VAL A 59 -8.28 -2.57 -9.15
C VAL A 59 -8.82 -3.59 -10.17
N PRO A 60 -8.60 -4.90 -9.95
CA PRO A 60 -8.88 -5.91 -10.95
C PRO A 60 -10.35 -6.09 -11.34
N LEU A 61 -11.27 -5.82 -10.41
CA LEU A 61 -12.72 -5.98 -10.61
C LEU A 61 -13.42 -4.70 -11.09
N GLN A 62 -12.66 -3.64 -11.35
CA GLN A 62 -13.17 -2.39 -11.86
C GLN A 62 -12.60 -2.16 -13.27
N ALA A 63 -13.36 -1.51 -14.14
CA ALA A 63 -12.87 -1.03 -15.43
C ALA A 63 -12.67 0.48 -15.39
N GLY A 64 -11.77 0.96 -16.23
CA GLY A 64 -11.54 2.40 -16.43
C GLY A 64 -10.42 3.00 -15.59
N LEU A 65 -10.26 4.31 -15.77
CA LEU A 65 -9.20 5.12 -15.21
C LEU A 65 -9.82 6.20 -14.32
N SER A 66 -9.27 6.38 -13.12
CA SER A 66 -9.67 7.44 -12.19
C SER A 66 -8.45 8.19 -11.67
N PHE A 67 -8.55 9.49 -11.45
CA PHE A 67 -7.48 10.31 -10.88
C PHE A 67 -7.89 10.78 -9.49
N ASP A 68 -7.01 10.65 -8.49
CA ASP A 68 -7.28 11.14 -7.13
C ASP A 68 -7.25 12.68 -7.04
N ASP A 69 -6.58 13.33 -8.00
CA ASP A 69 -6.52 14.78 -8.11
C ASP A 69 -7.21 15.24 -9.40
N GLU A 70 -8.50 15.55 -9.28
CA GLU A 70 -9.33 16.08 -10.38
C GLU A 70 -8.90 17.50 -10.80
N GLY A 71 -8.13 18.21 -9.97
CA GLY A 71 -7.57 19.54 -10.25
C GLY A 71 -6.22 19.51 -10.99
N ALA A 72 -5.68 18.31 -11.26
CA ALA A 72 -4.40 18.15 -11.94
C ALA A 72 -4.44 18.63 -13.40
N ASP A 73 -3.25 18.92 -13.95
CA ASP A 73 -3.07 19.36 -15.34
C ASP A 73 -3.74 18.37 -16.32
N LYS A 74 -4.73 18.87 -17.07
CA LYS A 74 -5.48 18.09 -18.08
C LYS A 74 -4.55 17.47 -19.12
N ARG A 75 -3.42 18.12 -19.46
CA ARG A 75 -2.44 17.57 -20.39
C ARG A 75 -1.74 16.35 -19.79
N ALA A 76 -1.36 16.43 -18.52
CA ALA A 76 -0.73 15.33 -17.81
C ALA A 76 -1.71 14.16 -17.61
N GLN A 77 -2.99 14.44 -17.33
CA GLN A 77 -4.04 13.42 -17.29
C GLN A 77 -4.22 12.74 -18.64
N ALA A 78 -4.27 13.48 -19.75
CA ALA A 78 -4.39 12.91 -21.09
C ALA A 78 -3.20 12.02 -21.45
N ARG A 79 -1.97 12.49 -21.17
CA ARG A 79 -0.73 11.73 -21.36
C ARG A 79 -0.74 10.41 -20.58
N LEU A 80 -1.06 10.44 -19.28
CA LEU A 80 -1.13 9.24 -18.45
C LEU A 80 -2.27 8.29 -18.88
N SER A 81 -3.37 8.85 -19.40
CA SER A 81 -4.47 8.04 -19.94
C SER A 81 -4.04 7.24 -21.16
N GLU A 82 -3.29 7.86 -22.07
CA GLU A 82 -2.73 7.20 -23.26
C GLU A 82 -1.69 6.15 -22.87
N ALA A 83 -0.74 6.50 -22.00
CA ALA A 83 0.28 5.59 -21.52
C ALA A 83 -0.31 4.34 -20.83
N LEU A 84 -1.35 4.51 -20.01
CA LEU A 84 -1.96 3.41 -19.24
C LEU A 84 -3.00 2.61 -20.02
N ALA A 85 -3.36 3.01 -21.24
CA ALA A 85 -4.37 2.33 -22.07
C ALA A 85 -4.15 0.80 -22.21
N PRO A 86 -2.90 0.28 -22.35
CA PRO A 86 -2.67 -1.17 -22.38
C PRO A 86 -3.04 -1.89 -21.08
N ILE A 87 -2.88 -1.23 -19.93
CA ILE A 87 -3.17 -1.80 -18.60
C ILE A 87 -4.67 -1.82 -18.31
N LEU A 88 -5.41 -0.82 -18.82
CA LEU A 88 -6.86 -0.68 -18.64
C LEU A 88 -7.65 -1.86 -19.21
N LYS A 89 -7.09 -2.60 -20.18
CA LYS A 89 -7.67 -3.84 -20.71
C LYS A 89 -7.73 -4.97 -19.68
N ALA A 90 -6.84 -4.96 -18.69
CA ALA A 90 -6.69 -6.04 -17.71
C ALA A 90 -7.25 -5.70 -16.32
N CYS A 91 -7.29 -4.41 -15.96
CA CYS A 91 -7.72 -3.94 -14.65
C CYS A 91 -8.00 -2.43 -14.68
N GLY A 92 -8.83 -1.97 -13.75
CA GLY A 92 -9.04 -0.56 -13.48
C GLY A 92 -7.80 0.03 -12.83
N VAL A 93 -7.52 1.30 -13.16
CA VAL A 93 -6.34 2.00 -12.65
C VAL A 93 -6.79 3.27 -11.95
N ARG A 94 -6.31 3.48 -10.74
CA ARG A 94 -6.42 4.74 -10.02
C ARG A 94 -5.06 5.41 -9.96
N VAL A 95 -4.97 6.64 -10.45
CA VAL A 95 -3.73 7.41 -10.52
C VAL A 95 -3.67 8.36 -9.33
N HIS A 96 -2.55 8.33 -8.61
CA HIS A 96 -2.26 9.16 -7.45
C HIS A 96 -1.45 10.40 -7.84
N ALA A 97 -1.55 11.47 -7.04
CA ALA A 97 -0.88 12.74 -7.31
C ALA A 97 0.65 12.64 -7.60
N PRO A 98 1.45 11.77 -6.94
CA PRO A 98 2.87 11.64 -7.28
C PRO A 98 3.16 11.20 -8.72
N ALA A 99 2.20 10.56 -9.40
CA ALA A 99 2.38 10.10 -10.78
C ALA A 99 2.58 11.24 -11.78
N PHE A 100 2.09 12.45 -11.46
CA PHE A 100 2.23 13.61 -12.32
C PHE A 100 3.64 14.23 -12.29
N LEU A 101 4.48 13.82 -11.34
CA LEU A 101 5.83 14.35 -11.13
C LEU A 101 6.95 13.47 -11.70
N VAL A 102 6.59 12.32 -12.28
CA VAL A 102 7.54 11.33 -12.79
C VAL A 102 7.24 11.03 -14.26
N ASP A 103 8.24 10.49 -14.94
CA ASP A 103 8.10 10.04 -16.32
C ASP A 103 7.13 8.86 -16.43
N ASP A 104 6.45 8.76 -17.57
CA ASP A 104 5.44 7.72 -17.80
C ASP A 104 6.04 6.30 -17.69
N ASP A 105 7.31 6.12 -18.05
CA ASP A 105 8.05 4.86 -17.91
C ASP A 105 8.15 4.39 -16.45
N VAL A 106 8.29 5.32 -15.50
CA VAL A 106 8.31 5.00 -14.07
C VAL A 106 6.94 4.48 -13.62
N VAL A 107 5.87 5.13 -14.09
CA VAL A 107 4.48 4.73 -13.80
C VAL A 107 4.17 3.36 -14.42
N LEU A 108 4.60 3.12 -15.67
CA LEU A 108 4.42 1.85 -16.38
C LEU A 108 5.23 0.71 -15.76
N SER A 109 6.44 0.99 -15.28
CA SER A 109 7.24 0.03 -14.53
C SER A 109 6.55 -0.37 -13.22
N GLU A 110 5.98 0.60 -12.48
CA GLU A 110 5.18 0.30 -11.30
C GLU A 110 3.91 -0.51 -11.66
N ALA A 111 3.21 -0.17 -12.73
CA ALA A 111 2.05 -0.91 -13.21
C ALA A 111 2.38 -2.36 -13.55
N SER A 112 3.47 -2.59 -14.27
CA SER A 112 3.94 -3.92 -14.63
C SER A 112 4.29 -4.76 -13.40
N ARG A 113 4.97 -4.15 -12.40
CA ARG A 113 5.27 -4.79 -11.12
C ARG A 113 4.00 -5.20 -10.37
N LEU A 114 3.02 -4.30 -10.26
CA LEU A 114 1.77 -4.57 -9.54
C LEU A 114 0.91 -5.62 -10.27
N LEU A 115 0.88 -5.57 -11.61
CA LEU A 115 0.16 -6.54 -12.44
C LEU A 115 0.81 -7.93 -12.32
N GLY A 116 2.14 -8.00 -12.31
CA GLY A 116 2.89 -9.24 -12.03
C GLY A 116 2.52 -9.84 -10.68
N GLN A 117 2.40 -9.02 -9.63
CA GLN A 117 1.94 -9.48 -8.31
C GLN A 117 0.52 -10.02 -8.34
N LEU A 118 -0.41 -9.36 -9.06
CA LEU A 118 -1.78 -9.85 -9.21
C LEU A 118 -1.84 -11.19 -9.95
N ARG A 119 -1.06 -11.34 -11.03
CA ARG A 119 -0.94 -12.59 -11.77
C ARG A 119 -0.38 -13.71 -10.90
N ALA A 120 0.65 -13.43 -10.10
CA ALA A 120 1.23 -14.39 -9.16
C ALA A 120 0.22 -14.85 -8.09
N ILE A 121 -0.59 -13.94 -7.55
CA ILE A 121 -1.67 -14.31 -6.60
C ILE A 121 -2.68 -15.25 -7.25
N ARG A 122 -3.11 -14.93 -8.48
CA ARG A 122 -4.08 -15.76 -9.22
C ARG A 122 -3.49 -17.13 -9.55
N ALA A 123 -2.20 -17.20 -9.87
CA ALA A 123 -1.50 -18.43 -10.22
C ALA A 123 -1.13 -19.29 -9.00
N ALA A 124 -1.22 -18.76 -7.78
CA ALA A 124 -0.78 -19.49 -6.60
C ALA A 124 -1.55 -20.81 -6.39
N GLY A 125 -2.80 -20.91 -6.84
CA GLY A 125 -3.60 -22.12 -6.66
C GLY A 125 -4.21 -22.23 -5.26
N SER A 126 -4.73 -23.40 -4.90
CA SER A 126 -5.51 -23.61 -3.67
C SER A 126 -4.63 -23.75 -2.41
N GLY A 127 -5.24 -23.56 -1.24
CA GLY A 127 -4.63 -23.76 0.08
C GLY A 127 -4.46 -22.49 0.91
N VAL A 128 -4.51 -22.65 2.23
CA VAL A 128 -4.41 -21.55 3.19
C VAL A 128 -2.94 -21.21 3.43
N ARG A 129 -2.50 -20.07 2.90
CA ARG A 129 -1.14 -19.53 3.12
C ARG A 129 -1.08 -18.05 2.82
N ILE A 130 -0.02 -17.40 3.27
CA ILE A 130 0.29 -16.01 2.91
C ILE A 130 0.84 -16.00 1.48
N LEU A 131 0.11 -15.37 0.55
CA LEU A 131 0.54 -15.26 -0.86
C LEU A 131 1.47 -14.08 -1.10
N LEU A 132 1.21 -12.96 -0.42
CA LEU A 132 2.12 -11.82 -0.40
C LEU A 132 2.12 -11.24 1.01
N PRO A 133 3.28 -11.05 1.65
CA PRO A 133 3.33 -10.32 2.91
C PRO A 133 2.84 -8.89 2.69
N GLY A 134 2.19 -8.32 3.70
CA GLY A 134 1.89 -6.90 3.71
C GLY A 134 3.20 -6.08 3.68
N PRO A 135 3.19 -4.88 3.07
CA PRO A 135 4.36 -4.00 3.14
C PRO A 135 4.73 -3.70 4.60
N ASP A 136 6.00 -3.60 4.92
CA ASP A 136 6.47 -3.14 6.23
C ASP A 136 6.04 -1.67 6.49
N LEU A 137 6.32 -1.16 7.69
CA LEU A 137 5.92 0.19 8.08
C LEU A 137 6.64 1.25 7.22
N LEU A 138 7.95 1.10 7.01
CA LEU A 138 8.78 2.04 6.25
C LEU A 138 8.27 2.17 4.81
N ARG A 139 8.06 1.05 4.13
CA ARG A 139 7.53 0.96 2.77
C ARG A 139 6.13 1.54 2.67
N ARG A 140 5.25 1.31 3.66
CA ARG A 140 3.93 1.96 3.71
C ARG A 140 4.06 3.47 3.84
N SER A 141 4.88 3.93 4.79
CA SER A 141 5.08 5.35 5.05
C SER A 141 5.65 6.10 3.85
N LEU A 142 6.63 5.51 3.15
CA LEU A 142 7.20 6.09 1.94
C LEU A 142 6.24 6.02 0.75
N ARG A 143 5.55 4.89 0.53
CA ARG A 143 4.53 4.77 -0.52
C ARG A 143 3.44 5.84 -0.38
N ASP A 144 2.95 6.02 0.84
CA ASP A 144 1.85 6.93 1.14
C ASP A 144 2.32 8.36 1.47
N ALA A 145 3.62 8.65 1.33
CA ALA A 145 4.16 9.99 1.60
C ALA A 145 3.58 11.02 0.62
N PRO A 146 3.17 12.20 1.13
CA PRO A 146 2.56 13.24 0.30
C PRO A 146 3.54 13.80 -0.72
N VAL A 147 2.99 14.43 -1.76
CA VAL A 147 3.74 15.28 -2.68
C VAL A 147 4.31 16.48 -1.91
N GLY A 148 5.54 16.89 -2.24
CA GLY A 148 6.20 18.03 -1.59
C GLY A 148 6.77 17.71 -0.20
N LEU A 149 7.02 16.42 0.09
CA LEU A 149 7.74 16.02 1.29
C LEU A 149 9.11 16.71 1.33
N GLY A 150 9.39 17.44 2.41
CA GLY A 150 10.62 18.22 2.52
C GLY A 150 11.85 17.37 2.86
N ALA A 151 11.74 16.48 3.84
CA ALA A 151 12.82 15.58 4.20
C ALA A 151 12.32 14.29 4.87
N ILE A 152 13.00 13.19 4.58
CA ILE A 152 12.92 11.90 5.25
C ILE A 152 14.07 11.85 6.25
N ARG A 153 13.73 11.72 7.54
CA ARG A 153 14.71 11.68 8.63
C ARG A 153 14.67 10.31 9.28
N CYS A 154 15.79 9.60 9.25
CA CYS A 154 15.96 8.29 9.86
C CYS A 154 16.78 8.40 11.16
N SER A 155 16.41 7.62 12.17
CA SER A 155 17.09 7.59 13.48
C SER A 155 18.40 6.80 13.46
N ASP A 156 18.58 5.91 12.49
CA ASP A 156 19.69 4.96 12.43
C ASP A 156 20.09 4.66 10.97
N ARG A 157 21.30 4.12 10.81
CA ARG A 157 21.90 3.83 9.50
C ARG A 157 21.19 2.73 8.73
N ALA A 158 20.64 1.73 9.42
CA ALA A 158 20.00 0.60 8.77
C ALA A 158 18.68 1.05 8.12
N THR A 159 17.85 1.78 8.86
CA THR A 159 16.61 2.39 8.36
C THR A 159 16.90 3.38 7.22
N LEU A 160 17.99 4.16 7.31
CA LEU A 160 18.39 5.06 6.23
C LEU A 160 18.77 4.28 4.96
N ALA A 161 19.58 3.23 5.08
CA ALA A 161 19.98 2.41 3.95
C ALA A 161 18.78 1.73 3.27
N GLU A 162 17.83 1.23 4.08
CA GLU A 162 16.58 0.65 3.58
C GLU A 162 15.71 1.71 2.89
N ALA A 163 15.56 2.89 3.49
CA ALA A 163 14.83 4.00 2.89
C ALA A 163 15.44 4.41 1.55
N MET A 164 16.77 4.56 1.47
CA MET A 164 17.49 4.87 0.24
C MET A 164 17.32 3.79 -0.84
N SER A 165 17.23 2.52 -0.45
CA SER A 165 16.94 1.43 -1.39
C SER A 165 15.52 1.54 -1.96
N LEU A 166 14.56 1.89 -1.11
CA LEU A 166 13.17 2.07 -1.51
C LEU A 166 12.97 3.32 -2.38
N THR A 167 13.67 4.43 -2.12
CA THR A 167 13.57 5.64 -2.94
C THR A 167 14.13 5.47 -4.34
N LYS A 168 15.05 4.52 -4.59
CA LYS A 168 15.43 4.15 -5.97
C LYS A 168 14.25 3.59 -6.79
N THR A 169 13.25 3.01 -6.12
CA THR A 169 12.01 2.57 -6.77
C THR A 169 11.01 3.71 -6.94
N TRP A 170 11.20 4.82 -6.20
CA TRP A 170 10.33 5.98 -6.15
C TRP A 170 11.14 7.27 -6.31
N PRO A 171 11.58 7.59 -7.54
CA PRO A 171 12.54 8.66 -7.80
C PRO A 171 12.11 10.03 -7.28
N ASP A 172 10.81 10.29 -7.17
CA ASP A 172 10.28 11.53 -6.62
C ASP A 172 10.58 11.72 -5.11
N LEU A 173 10.99 10.67 -4.41
CA LEU A 173 11.43 10.70 -3.00
C LEU A 173 12.94 10.75 -2.83
N GLU A 174 13.71 10.50 -3.89
CA GLU A 174 15.18 10.47 -3.83
C GLU A 174 15.79 11.78 -3.29
N PRO A 175 15.31 12.98 -3.69
CA PRO A 175 15.83 14.24 -3.15
C PRO A 175 15.53 14.46 -1.66
N CYS A 176 14.58 13.72 -1.08
CA CYS A 176 14.11 13.92 0.30
C CYS A 176 14.98 13.17 1.32
N CYS A 177 15.82 12.22 0.91
CA CYS A 177 16.58 11.38 1.83
C CYS A 177 17.79 12.11 2.41
N CYS A 178 17.66 12.62 3.65
CA CYS A 178 18.75 13.27 4.37
C CYS A 178 19.20 12.45 5.58
N ALA A 179 20.50 12.17 5.67
CA ALA A 179 21.10 11.59 6.85
C ALA A 179 21.30 12.67 7.93
N ILE A 180 20.71 12.51 9.11
CA ILE A 180 21.04 13.37 10.26
C ILE A 180 21.92 12.57 11.20
N TRP A 181 23.22 12.87 11.16
CA TRP A 181 24.20 12.34 12.10
C TRP A 181 24.56 13.45 13.09
N GLY A 182 23.90 13.44 14.24
CA GLY A 182 24.19 14.35 15.34
C GLY A 182 23.73 13.72 16.65
N MET A 183 24.68 13.32 17.50
CA MET A 183 24.43 12.86 18.86
C MET A 183 23.68 13.95 19.63
N GLY A 184 22.38 13.77 19.85
CA GLY A 184 21.59 14.74 20.60
C GLY A 184 20.11 14.69 20.27
N ARG A 185 19.42 13.67 20.79
CA ARG A 185 17.96 13.65 20.97
C ARG A 185 17.16 14.19 19.77
N CYS A 186 16.79 13.29 18.86
CA CYS A 186 15.76 13.52 17.84
C CYS A 186 14.38 13.95 18.42
N LEU A 187 14.22 13.95 19.75
CA LEU A 187 13.06 14.44 20.49
C LEU A 187 13.28 15.77 21.21
N SER A 188 14.53 16.24 21.39
CA SER A 188 14.83 17.47 22.15
C SER A 188 15.42 18.59 21.31
N ALA A 189 16.08 18.29 20.19
CA ALA A 189 16.64 19.33 19.31
C ALA A 189 15.56 20.06 18.45
N MET A 190 14.38 19.46 18.32
CA MET A 190 13.18 20.20 17.91
C MET A 190 12.35 20.40 19.16
N ALA A 191 12.27 21.63 19.67
CA ALA A 191 11.31 22.04 20.67
C ALA A 191 9.87 21.98 20.09
N LEU A 192 9.42 20.78 19.70
CA LEU A 192 8.02 20.45 19.65
C LEU A 192 7.58 20.39 21.10
N LYS A 193 6.91 21.44 21.55
CA LYS A 193 6.11 21.47 22.78
C LYS A 193 4.91 20.54 22.58
N MET A 194 5.15 19.24 22.37
CA MET A 194 4.15 18.20 22.23
C MET A 194 3.74 17.78 23.64
N ARG A 195 2.67 18.40 24.12
CA ARG A 195 1.94 17.92 25.29
C ARG A 195 1.34 16.56 24.91
N TRP A 196 1.98 15.47 25.32
CA TRP A 196 1.43 14.11 25.24
C TRP A 196 0.22 14.03 26.17
N THR A 197 -0.93 14.55 25.75
CA THR A 197 -2.19 14.25 26.43
C THR A 197 -2.61 12.86 25.98
N ARG A 198 -2.62 11.92 26.92
CA ARG A 198 -3.30 10.61 26.82
C ARG A 198 -4.74 10.84 26.36
N SER A 199 -4.99 10.74 25.06
CA SER A 199 -6.36 10.68 24.53
C SER A 199 -6.37 9.75 23.31
N PRO A 200 -7.13 8.65 23.34
CA PRO A 200 -7.09 7.60 22.32
C PRO A 200 -7.83 7.93 21.03
N LYS A 201 -8.16 9.21 20.76
CA LYS A 201 -8.95 9.64 19.59
C LYS A 201 -8.28 10.67 18.68
N ALA A 202 -6.97 10.92 18.82
CA ALA A 202 -6.29 11.89 17.97
C ALA A 202 -5.95 11.30 16.59
N ARG A 203 -6.74 11.66 15.57
CA ARG A 203 -6.34 11.57 14.15
C ARG A 203 -4.99 12.27 13.98
N LEU A 204 -4.01 11.54 13.46
CA LEU A 204 -2.65 12.03 13.25
C LEU A 204 -2.63 12.93 11.99
N LEU A 205 -2.98 14.20 12.16
CA LEU A 205 -2.73 15.25 11.18
C LEU A 205 -1.69 16.20 11.78
N CYS A 206 -0.41 15.89 11.56
CA CYS A 206 0.66 16.85 11.79
C CYS A 206 0.62 17.90 10.66
N ARG A 207 -0.08 19.01 10.90
CA ARG A 207 0.23 20.27 10.20
C ARG A 207 1.47 20.86 10.87
N LEU A 208 2.59 20.84 10.17
CA LEU A 208 3.76 21.65 10.49
C LEU A 208 3.84 22.77 9.45
N ALA A 209 3.84 24.02 9.94
CA ALA A 209 4.09 25.20 9.14
C ALA A 209 5.54 25.16 8.64
N GLY A 210 5.72 25.17 7.31
CA GLY A 210 7.02 25.23 6.64
C GLY A 210 7.80 23.91 6.64
N ALA A 211 7.86 23.24 5.47
CA ALA A 211 8.55 21.96 5.20
C ALA A 211 8.02 20.74 6.00
N SER A 212 7.14 19.97 5.35
CA SER A 212 6.63 18.70 5.90
C SER A 212 7.77 17.69 6.05
N ALA A 213 8.01 17.19 7.26
CA ALA A 213 8.96 16.10 7.53
C ALA A 213 8.21 14.83 7.94
N LEU A 214 8.51 13.71 7.28
CA LEU A 214 7.98 12.39 7.64
C LEU A 214 8.93 11.76 8.65
N LYS A 215 8.46 11.55 9.88
CA LYS A 215 9.20 10.84 10.93
C LYS A 215 8.71 9.40 10.99
N ILE A 216 9.62 8.45 10.80
CA ILE A 216 9.32 7.02 10.85
C ILE A 216 9.83 6.52 12.21
N PRO A 217 8.94 6.31 13.20
CA PRO A 217 9.37 5.78 14.49
C PRO A 217 9.79 4.32 14.34
N VAL A 218 10.96 3.97 14.86
CA VAL A 218 11.34 2.58 15.12
C VAL A 218 10.52 2.10 16.31
N LEU A 219 9.52 1.25 16.06
CA LEU A 219 8.91 0.46 17.12
C LEU A 219 9.87 -0.70 17.41
N GLN A 220 10.67 -0.56 18.46
CA GLN A 220 11.30 -1.72 19.10
C GLN A 220 10.17 -2.56 19.70
N TRP A 221 10.08 -3.82 19.26
CA TRP A 221 9.27 -4.85 19.90
C TRP A 221 10.03 -5.43 21.09
#